data_AF-H3KH03-F1
#
_entry.id   AF-H3KH03-F1
#
_cell.length_a   1.000
_cell.length_b   1.000
_cell.length_c   1.000
_cell.angle_alpha   90.00
_cell.angle_beta   90.00
_cell.angle_gamma   90.00
#
_symmetry.space_group_name_H-M   'P 1'
#
loop_
_entity.id
_entity.type
_entity.pdbx_description
1 polymer ?
#
loop_
_entity_poly.entity_id
_entity_poly.type
_entity_poly.pdbx_seq_one_letter_code
_entity_poly.pdbx_strand_id
1 'polypeptide(L)'
;MTRRVPGTGFWVGLAVAAGAAAAGFLHWESVKLDDGLREADGITLEGGVVRVTEKSRTWLTRELDVAYEVGGDAFHWRGSASVGWGGKIALKLDTAKGLGRLIPAMGVQDWADEWLITSSVTGEPKDFTWTVKPFRLEGCAFDGMRLRTNMRTWSFEADGFRCQAPAAGGADGPVVAKMEMLRATGEHYKTLNLKTGAFLLGGVSGKRFALAYGLEPEKPKAKDEGAGVLDDVRRTETVTLEIMNPTSEGSTWDRFAMTSRLTGISDELLRRMRVVSAGAVLGGLTEAQLLVAFSALEDAFMRDGLVWELDEALLARDGNAARMAGRLAYVGPERPGAAPTLGRFTISVPDAMLGEKWKTEAAADGSMRLEGDFWVSSLELTTEHLIANDVVIIF
;
A
#
# COMPACT_ATOMS: atom_id res chain seq x y z
N MET A 1 -28.90 4.31 3.83
CA MET A 1 -28.04 3.20 3.39
C MET A 1 -27.18 3.67 2.22
N THR A 2 -25.87 3.79 2.40
CA THR A 2 -24.95 4.27 1.36
C THR A 2 -23.75 3.34 1.28
N ARG A 3 -23.89 2.23 0.52
CA ARG A 3 -22.73 1.47 0.05
C ARG A 3 -22.01 2.31 -1.01
N ARG A 4 -21.02 3.10 -0.58
CA ARG A 4 -20.02 3.63 -1.52
C ARG A 4 -19.17 2.44 -1.98
N VAL A 5 -19.06 2.24 -3.29
CA VAL A 5 -18.14 1.26 -3.89
C VAL A 5 -17.11 2.01 -4.73
N PRO A 6 -16.05 2.56 -4.12
CA PRO A 6 -14.90 3.05 -4.87
C PRO A 6 -13.97 1.88 -5.18
N GLY A 7 -13.99 1.37 -6.42
CA GLY A 7 -13.01 0.35 -6.84
C GLY A 7 -13.41 -0.57 -8.00
N THR A 8 -14.70 -0.72 -8.32
CA THR A 8 -15.15 -1.66 -9.36
C THR A 8 -14.53 -1.38 -10.73
N GLY A 9 -14.48 -0.11 -11.17
CA GLY A 9 -13.84 0.25 -12.43
C GLY A 9 -12.38 -0.20 -12.53
N PHE A 10 -11.60 -0.04 -11.45
CA PHE A 10 -10.21 -0.49 -11.37
C PHE A 10 -10.09 -2.00 -11.60
N TRP A 11 -10.87 -2.79 -10.86
CA TRP A 11 -10.83 -4.26 -10.94
C TRP A 11 -11.29 -4.79 -12.30
N VAL A 12 -12.33 -4.19 -12.88
CA VAL A 12 -12.83 -4.56 -14.21
C VAL A 12 -11.77 -4.35 -15.26
N GLY A 13 -11.19 -3.14 -15.34
CA GLY A 13 -10.17 -2.90 -16.33
C GLY A 13 -8.89 -3.69 -16.08
N LEU A 14 -8.52 -3.99 -14.83
CA LEU A 14 -7.42 -4.90 -14.51
C LEU A 14 -7.69 -6.34 -15.01
N ALA A 15 -8.93 -6.81 -14.93
CA ALA A 15 -9.33 -8.12 -15.47
C ALA A 15 -9.33 -8.15 -17.00
N VAL A 16 -9.84 -7.08 -17.63
CA VAL A 16 -9.74 -6.87 -19.08
C VAL A 16 -8.27 -6.75 -19.50
N ALA A 17 -7.40 -6.16 -18.67
CA ALA A 17 -5.94 -6.18 -18.87
C ALA A 17 -5.39 -7.60 -18.86
N ALA A 18 -5.76 -8.40 -17.87
CA ALA A 18 -5.27 -9.76 -17.69
C ALA A 18 -5.72 -10.70 -18.83
N GLY A 19 -6.97 -10.58 -19.30
CA GLY A 19 -7.48 -11.31 -20.46
C GLY A 19 -6.89 -10.81 -21.79
N ALA A 20 -6.78 -9.49 -21.99
CA ALA A 20 -6.12 -8.92 -23.17
C ALA A 20 -4.61 -9.23 -23.21
N ALA A 21 -3.98 -9.41 -22.04
CA ALA A 21 -2.59 -9.82 -21.91
C ALA A 21 -2.32 -11.26 -22.39
N ALA A 22 -3.35 -12.08 -22.63
CA ALA A 22 -3.20 -13.40 -23.22
C ALA A 22 -3.07 -13.39 -24.77
N ALA A 23 -3.24 -12.24 -25.45
CA ALA A 23 -3.52 -12.17 -26.90
C ALA A 23 -2.47 -11.48 -27.83
N GLY A 24 -2.10 -12.09 -29.00
CA GLY A 24 -1.31 -11.47 -30.12
C GLY A 24 -0.77 -12.40 -31.29
N PHE A 25 -0.13 -11.84 -32.35
CA PHE A 25 0.67 -12.37 -33.55
C PHE A 25 0.05 -12.59 -35.01
N LEU A 26 0.39 -11.74 -36.02
CA LEU A 26 -0.34 -11.21 -37.22
C LEU A 26 -1.37 -11.92 -38.19
N HIS A 27 -2.02 -13.06 -37.90
CA HIS A 27 -3.38 -13.43 -38.45
C HIS A 27 -4.09 -14.27 -37.41
N TRP A 28 -3.28 -15.14 -36.83
CA TRP A 28 -3.22 -15.51 -35.43
C TRP A 28 -3.26 -14.31 -34.42
N GLU A 29 -3.12 -13.00 -34.78
CA GLU A 29 -3.41 -11.84 -33.89
C GLU A 29 -4.92 -11.82 -33.67
N SER A 30 -5.69 -11.97 -34.75
CA SER A 30 -7.14 -12.09 -34.65
C SER A 30 -7.47 -13.35 -33.86
N VAL A 31 -6.89 -14.51 -34.18
CA VAL A 31 -7.26 -15.75 -33.46
C VAL A 31 -6.93 -15.63 -31.97
N LYS A 32 -5.75 -15.15 -31.59
CA LYS A 32 -5.40 -14.95 -30.19
C LYS A 32 -6.15 -13.79 -29.52
N LEU A 33 -6.51 -12.73 -30.23
CA LEU A 33 -7.42 -11.71 -29.73
C LEU A 33 -8.80 -12.31 -29.51
N ASP A 34 -9.28 -13.15 -30.42
CA ASP A 34 -10.55 -13.86 -30.33
C ASP A 34 -10.51 -14.95 -29.22
N ASP A 35 -9.33 -15.48 -28.88
CA ASP A 35 -9.09 -16.36 -27.73
C ASP A 35 -9.05 -15.55 -26.43
N GLY A 36 -8.24 -14.49 -26.33
CA GLY A 36 -8.11 -13.64 -25.13
C GLY A 36 -9.38 -12.84 -24.81
N LEU A 37 -10.16 -12.42 -25.81
CA LEU A 37 -11.50 -11.84 -25.61
C LEU A 37 -12.49 -12.90 -25.10
N ARG A 38 -12.32 -14.17 -25.47
CA ARG A 38 -13.14 -15.31 -24.98
C ARG A 38 -12.70 -15.81 -23.61
N GLU A 39 -11.40 -15.73 -23.29
CA GLU A 39 -10.86 -15.96 -21.94
C GLU A 39 -11.24 -14.80 -20.99
N ALA A 40 -11.39 -13.57 -21.51
CA ALA A 40 -11.92 -12.43 -20.77
C ALA A 40 -13.44 -12.52 -20.52
N ASP A 41 -14.20 -13.07 -21.47
CA ASP A 41 -15.63 -13.31 -21.28
C ASP A 41 -15.86 -14.41 -20.22
N GLY A 42 -16.60 -14.08 -19.17
CA GLY A 42 -16.82 -14.97 -18.03
C GLY A 42 -15.79 -14.85 -16.91
N ILE A 43 -14.76 -13.98 -17.00
CA ILE A 43 -13.90 -13.70 -15.84
C ILE A 43 -14.78 -13.19 -14.70
N THR A 44 -14.76 -13.92 -13.59
CA THR A 44 -15.44 -13.55 -12.36
C THR A 44 -14.50 -12.72 -11.48
N LEU A 45 -14.99 -11.58 -11.03
CA LEU A 45 -14.32 -10.67 -10.10
C LEU A 45 -15.19 -10.51 -8.85
N GLU A 46 -14.69 -9.82 -7.84
CA GLU A 46 -15.43 -9.57 -6.60
C GLU A 46 -16.81 -8.94 -6.89
N GLY A 47 -17.87 -9.74 -6.74
CA GLY A 47 -19.25 -9.31 -6.91
C GLY A 47 -19.81 -9.28 -8.34
N GLY A 48 -19.07 -9.67 -9.39
CA GLY A 48 -19.57 -9.58 -10.77
C GLY A 48 -18.77 -10.34 -11.83
N VAL A 49 -19.26 -10.31 -13.06
CA VAL A 49 -18.71 -11.06 -14.21
C VAL A 49 -18.43 -10.12 -15.37
N VAL A 50 -17.27 -10.28 -16.02
CA VAL A 50 -16.91 -9.57 -17.25
C VAL A 50 -17.59 -10.24 -18.45
N ARG A 51 -18.17 -9.45 -19.34
CA ARG A 51 -18.70 -9.89 -20.64
C ARG A 51 -18.11 -9.08 -21.78
N VAL A 52 -17.79 -9.75 -22.88
CA VAL A 52 -17.12 -9.12 -24.03
C VAL A 52 -17.97 -9.34 -25.27
N THR A 53 -18.55 -8.27 -25.81
CA THR A 53 -19.35 -8.32 -27.04
C THR A 53 -18.65 -7.59 -28.18
N GLU A 54 -18.32 -8.31 -29.25
CA GLU A 54 -17.93 -7.71 -30.53
C GLU A 54 -19.17 -7.11 -31.23
N LYS A 55 -19.09 -5.85 -31.65
CA LYS A 55 -20.17 -5.15 -32.38
C LYS A 55 -19.94 -5.14 -33.89
N SER A 56 -18.70 -5.00 -34.32
CA SER A 56 -18.30 -5.05 -35.73
C SER A 56 -16.84 -5.46 -35.87
N ARG A 57 -16.47 -5.94 -37.07
CA ARG A 57 -15.15 -6.50 -37.40
C ARG A 57 -14.73 -6.11 -38.81
N THR A 58 -13.47 -5.69 -38.94
CA THR A 58 -12.76 -5.56 -40.23
C THR A 58 -11.60 -6.57 -40.29
N TRP A 59 -10.68 -6.46 -41.25
CA TRP A 59 -9.45 -7.25 -41.19
C TRP A 59 -8.57 -6.89 -39.97
N LEU A 60 -8.37 -5.59 -39.71
CA LEU A 60 -7.42 -5.08 -38.70
C LEU A 60 -8.07 -4.54 -37.41
N THR A 61 -9.39 -4.37 -37.35
CA THR A 61 -10.07 -3.74 -36.20
C THR A 61 -11.30 -4.50 -35.73
N ARG A 62 -11.60 -4.41 -34.44
CA ARG A 62 -12.83 -4.90 -33.79
C ARG A 62 -13.45 -3.74 -33.02
N GLU A 63 -14.75 -3.55 -33.10
CA GLU A 63 -15.48 -2.69 -32.18
C GLU A 63 -16.00 -3.53 -31.02
N LEU A 64 -15.75 -3.08 -29.78
CA LEU A 64 -15.99 -3.84 -28.56
C LEU A 64 -16.94 -3.08 -27.62
N ASP A 65 -17.81 -3.83 -26.95
CA ASP A 65 -18.65 -3.43 -25.81
C ASP A 65 -18.36 -4.42 -24.68
N VAL A 66 -17.54 -3.99 -23.72
CA VAL A 66 -17.13 -4.78 -22.57
C VAL A 66 -18.03 -4.38 -21.40
N ALA A 67 -18.83 -5.32 -20.92
CA ALA A 67 -19.71 -5.13 -19.78
C ALA A 67 -19.09 -5.75 -18.51
N TYR A 68 -19.37 -5.16 -17.35
CA TYR A 68 -19.19 -5.82 -16.06
C TYR A 68 -20.53 -5.88 -15.35
N GLU A 69 -21.07 -7.08 -15.27
CA GLU A 69 -22.38 -7.41 -14.72
C GLU A 69 -22.27 -7.57 -13.20
N VAL A 70 -22.97 -6.72 -12.44
CA VAL A 70 -22.98 -6.71 -10.98
C VAL A 70 -24.39 -6.40 -10.47
N GLY A 71 -24.95 -7.28 -9.64
CA GLY A 71 -26.27 -7.07 -9.02
C GLY A 71 -27.47 -6.99 -9.97
N GLY A 72 -27.33 -7.43 -11.23
CA GLY A 72 -28.40 -7.42 -12.24
C GLY A 72 -28.40 -6.23 -13.21
N ASP A 73 -27.41 -5.34 -13.12
CA ASP A 73 -27.12 -4.28 -14.11
C ASP A 73 -25.62 -4.32 -14.45
N ALA A 74 -25.15 -3.49 -15.39
CA ALA A 74 -23.77 -3.50 -15.83
C ALA A 74 -23.15 -2.11 -16.09
N PHE A 75 -21.85 -1.98 -15.81
CA PHE A 75 -21.04 -0.92 -16.39
C PHE A 75 -20.58 -1.34 -17.79
N HIS A 76 -20.63 -0.44 -18.77
CA HIS A 76 -20.25 -0.73 -20.16
C HIS A 76 -19.10 0.17 -20.61
N TRP A 77 -18.01 -0.43 -21.08
CA TRP A 77 -16.93 0.26 -21.77
C TRP A 77 -16.96 -0.06 -23.26
N ARG A 78 -17.04 0.97 -24.10
CA ARG A 78 -17.02 0.84 -25.55
C ARG A 78 -15.70 1.31 -26.14
N GLY A 79 -15.31 0.73 -27.27
CA GLY A 79 -14.19 1.22 -28.05
C GLY A 79 -13.74 0.23 -29.12
N SER A 80 -12.44 0.16 -29.37
CA SER A 80 -11.90 -0.67 -30.44
C SER A 80 -10.60 -1.37 -30.06
N ALA A 81 -10.46 -2.60 -30.56
CA ALA A 81 -9.18 -3.28 -30.70
C ALA A 81 -8.67 -3.11 -32.13
N SER A 82 -7.35 -3.00 -32.27
CA SER A 82 -6.63 -2.99 -33.55
C SER A 82 -5.43 -3.92 -33.48
N VAL A 83 -5.20 -4.66 -34.56
CA VAL A 83 -4.10 -5.64 -34.71
C VAL A 83 -3.11 -5.18 -35.76
N GLY A 84 -1.82 -5.48 -35.59
CA GLY A 84 -0.76 -4.88 -36.42
C GLY A 84 0.66 -5.20 -35.96
N TRP A 85 1.56 -4.21 -36.04
CA TRP A 85 2.91 -4.29 -35.47
C TRP A 85 2.84 -4.10 -33.93
N GLY A 86 2.18 -5.04 -33.27
CA GLY A 86 1.67 -4.92 -31.90
C GLY A 86 0.18 -4.56 -31.88
N GLY A 87 -0.55 -5.15 -30.93
CA GLY A 87 -1.97 -4.91 -30.72
C GLY A 87 -2.22 -3.67 -29.87
N LYS A 88 -3.36 -3.02 -30.10
CA LYS A 88 -3.85 -1.89 -29.29
C LYS A 88 -5.34 -2.01 -29.04
N ILE A 89 -5.75 -2.02 -27.77
CA ILE A 89 -7.16 -1.93 -27.35
C ILE A 89 -7.36 -0.59 -26.65
N ALA A 90 -8.39 0.16 -27.06
CA ALA A 90 -8.79 1.41 -26.42
C ALA A 90 -10.28 1.34 -26.05
N LEU A 91 -10.62 1.55 -24.77
CA LEU A 91 -12.00 1.46 -24.25
C LEU A 91 -12.34 2.67 -23.36
N LYS A 92 -13.60 3.10 -23.36
CA LYS A 92 -14.11 4.25 -22.59
C LYS A 92 -15.48 3.92 -22.01
N LEU A 93 -15.74 4.31 -20.76
CA LEU A 93 -17.02 4.08 -20.12
C LEU A 93 -18.13 4.84 -20.85
N ASP A 94 -19.17 4.11 -21.21
CA ASP A 94 -20.39 4.63 -21.78
C ASP A 94 -21.32 5.11 -20.66
N THR A 95 -21.21 6.40 -20.31
CA THR A 95 -22.08 7.06 -19.32
C THR A 95 -23.55 7.12 -19.76
N ALA A 96 -23.89 6.74 -21.00
CA ALA A 96 -25.25 6.68 -21.50
C ALA A 96 -25.89 5.26 -21.43
N LYS A 97 -25.25 4.26 -20.80
CA LYS A 97 -25.75 2.87 -20.69
C LYS A 97 -25.51 2.25 -19.31
N GLY A 98 -26.46 1.42 -18.87
CA GLY A 98 -26.42 0.67 -17.60
C GLY A 98 -26.09 1.55 -16.40
N LEU A 99 -25.26 1.02 -15.50
CA LEU A 99 -24.76 1.69 -14.29
C LEU A 99 -23.96 2.98 -14.59
N GLY A 100 -23.43 3.14 -15.81
CA GLY A 100 -22.77 4.38 -16.24
C GLY A 100 -23.68 5.61 -16.17
N ARG A 101 -25.00 5.41 -16.33
CA ARG A 101 -26.03 6.48 -16.22
C ARG A 101 -26.17 7.06 -14.83
N LEU A 102 -25.76 6.31 -13.80
CA LEU A 102 -25.84 6.75 -12.41
C LEU A 102 -24.77 7.81 -12.09
N ILE A 103 -23.69 7.89 -12.86
CA ILE A 103 -22.56 8.79 -12.59
C ILE A 103 -23.01 10.27 -12.62
N PRO A 104 -23.66 10.78 -13.68
CA PRO A 104 -24.26 12.13 -13.64
C PRO A 104 -25.31 12.31 -12.52
N ALA A 105 -26.12 11.28 -12.25
CA ALA A 105 -27.16 11.33 -11.23
C ALA A 105 -26.62 11.40 -9.78
N MET A 106 -25.37 10.94 -9.56
CA MET A 106 -24.63 11.10 -8.30
C MET A 106 -23.95 12.49 -8.17
N GLY A 107 -24.26 13.44 -9.06
CA GLY A 107 -23.65 14.77 -9.06
C GLY A 107 -22.25 14.84 -9.66
N VAL A 108 -21.79 13.77 -10.34
CA VAL A 108 -20.47 13.73 -10.99
C VAL A 108 -20.56 14.38 -12.37
N GLN A 109 -19.90 15.52 -12.54
CA GLN A 109 -19.84 16.26 -13.81
C GLN A 109 -18.54 15.95 -14.54
N ASP A 110 -18.58 15.96 -15.87
CA ASP A 110 -17.41 15.82 -16.75
C ASP A 110 -16.65 14.47 -16.64
N TRP A 111 -17.23 13.44 -16.00
CA TRP A 111 -16.62 12.11 -15.89
C TRP A 111 -16.31 11.49 -17.25
N ALA A 112 -15.04 11.12 -17.45
CA ALA A 112 -14.59 10.32 -18.57
C ALA A 112 -13.36 9.50 -18.18
N ASP A 113 -13.32 8.24 -18.60
CA ASP A 113 -12.15 7.38 -18.49
C ASP A 113 -11.67 6.88 -19.88
N GLU A 114 -10.45 6.35 -19.90
CA GLU A 114 -9.82 5.76 -21.08
C GLU A 114 -8.86 4.65 -20.64
N TRP A 115 -9.18 3.42 -21.03
CA TRP A 115 -8.27 2.28 -20.97
C TRP A 115 -7.52 2.18 -22.28
N LEU A 116 -6.22 1.96 -22.20
CA LEU A 116 -5.32 1.74 -23.32
C LEU A 116 -4.45 0.52 -22.99
N ILE A 117 -4.60 -0.54 -23.76
CA ILE A 117 -3.83 -1.77 -23.65
C ILE A 117 -2.98 -1.89 -24.92
N THR A 118 -1.68 -2.14 -24.76
CA THR A 118 -0.75 -2.32 -25.89
C THR A 118 0.08 -3.58 -25.70
N SER A 119 0.31 -4.31 -26.79
CA SER A 119 1.24 -5.43 -26.84
C SER A 119 2.44 -5.12 -27.74
N SER A 120 3.53 -5.85 -27.54
CA SER A 120 4.73 -5.77 -28.38
C SER A 120 4.48 -6.39 -29.77
N VAL A 121 5.44 -6.22 -30.68
CA VAL A 121 5.48 -6.99 -31.96
C VAL A 121 5.60 -8.50 -31.70
N THR A 122 6.06 -8.90 -30.50
CA THR A 122 6.10 -10.30 -30.02
C THR A 122 4.84 -10.71 -29.25
N GLY A 123 3.74 -9.95 -29.33
CA GLY A 123 2.46 -10.26 -28.68
C GLY A 123 2.50 -10.28 -27.15
N GLU A 124 3.60 -9.87 -26.53
CA GLU A 124 3.72 -9.78 -25.08
C GLU A 124 2.99 -8.53 -24.58
N PRO A 125 2.33 -8.59 -23.41
CA PRO A 125 1.74 -7.41 -22.78
C PRO A 125 2.82 -6.36 -22.55
N LYS A 126 2.70 -5.21 -23.19
CA LYS A 126 3.71 -4.16 -23.11
C LYS A 126 3.31 -3.13 -22.06
N ASP A 127 2.32 -2.29 -22.39
CA ASP A 127 1.86 -1.23 -21.50
C ASP A 127 0.33 -1.23 -21.46
N PHE A 128 -0.21 -1.36 -20.25
CA PHE A 128 -1.58 -1.05 -19.90
C PHE A 128 -1.61 0.33 -19.25
N THR A 129 -2.60 1.15 -19.58
CA THR A 129 -2.84 2.46 -18.99
C THR A 129 -4.34 2.66 -18.79
N TRP A 130 -4.74 3.06 -17.59
CA TRP A 130 -6.07 3.62 -17.32
C TRP A 130 -5.89 5.09 -17.00
N THR A 131 -6.59 5.97 -17.71
CA THR A 131 -6.65 7.40 -17.38
C THR A 131 -8.09 7.78 -17.06
N VAL A 132 -8.33 8.33 -15.87
CA VAL A 132 -9.58 9.05 -15.55
C VAL A 132 -9.26 10.54 -15.68
N LYS A 133 -10.08 11.25 -16.47
CA LYS A 133 -9.93 12.69 -16.69
C LYS A 133 -10.37 13.48 -15.45
N PRO A 134 -9.99 14.77 -15.34
CA PRO A 134 -10.55 15.64 -14.32
C PRO A 134 -12.09 15.63 -14.37
N PHE A 135 -12.73 15.55 -13.21
CA PHE A 135 -14.19 15.58 -13.06
C PHE A 135 -14.57 16.42 -11.85
N ARG A 136 -15.83 16.86 -11.76
CA ARG A 136 -16.32 17.63 -10.60
C ARG A 136 -17.38 16.86 -9.82
N LEU A 137 -17.47 17.19 -8.54
CA LEU A 137 -18.47 16.76 -7.58
C LEU A 137 -19.05 18.02 -6.92
N GLU A 138 -20.14 17.88 -6.18
CA GLU A 138 -20.63 18.97 -5.33
C GLU A 138 -19.55 19.36 -4.30
N GLY A 139 -19.08 20.61 -4.35
CA GLY A 139 -18.06 21.15 -3.46
C GLY A 139 -16.61 20.69 -3.70
N CYS A 140 -16.34 19.79 -4.66
CA CYS A 140 -15.00 19.25 -4.93
C CYS A 140 -14.68 19.10 -6.43
N ALA A 141 -13.40 19.18 -6.78
CA ALA A 141 -12.88 18.73 -8.07
C ALA A 141 -11.92 17.55 -7.86
N PHE A 142 -11.86 16.64 -8.84
CA PHE A 142 -10.81 15.64 -8.98
C PHE A 142 -9.98 16.03 -10.20
N ASP A 143 -8.66 16.09 -10.06
CA ASP A 143 -7.78 16.55 -11.16
C ASP A 143 -7.32 15.44 -12.11
N GLY A 144 -7.79 14.22 -11.87
CA GLY A 144 -7.56 13.07 -12.73
C GLY A 144 -6.64 12.03 -12.10
N MET A 145 -6.54 10.91 -12.81
CA MET A 145 -5.77 9.75 -12.40
C MET A 145 -5.21 9.05 -13.62
N ARG A 146 -4.01 8.48 -13.47
CA ARG A 146 -3.40 7.57 -14.41
C ARG A 146 -2.77 6.38 -13.68
N LEU A 147 -3.36 5.20 -13.88
CA LEU A 147 -2.69 3.93 -13.62
C LEU A 147 -1.94 3.51 -14.89
N ARG A 148 -0.71 2.99 -14.75
CA ARG A 148 0.01 2.25 -15.79
C ARG A 148 0.53 0.93 -15.21
N THR A 149 0.50 -0.16 -15.97
CA THR A 149 1.21 -1.40 -15.60
C THR A 149 1.77 -2.12 -16.84
N ASN A 150 2.88 -2.82 -16.66
CA ASN A 150 3.44 -3.76 -17.64
C ASN A 150 3.51 -5.20 -17.07
N MET A 151 2.63 -5.51 -16.12
CA MET A 151 2.57 -6.74 -15.32
C MET A 151 3.78 -6.99 -14.39
N ARG A 152 4.92 -6.30 -14.58
CA ARG A 152 6.10 -6.33 -13.69
C ARG A 152 6.17 -5.10 -12.78
N THR A 153 5.74 -3.95 -13.26
CA THR A 153 5.65 -2.71 -12.49
C THR A 153 4.28 -2.11 -12.70
N TRP A 154 3.70 -1.54 -11.65
CA TRP A 154 2.58 -0.63 -11.77
C TRP A 154 2.93 0.72 -11.14
N SER A 155 2.39 1.76 -11.76
CA SER A 155 2.48 3.14 -11.28
C SER A 155 1.08 3.72 -11.32
N PHE A 156 0.73 4.44 -10.27
CA PHE A 156 -0.54 5.11 -10.09
C PHE A 156 -0.24 6.55 -9.73
N GLU A 157 -0.65 7.45 -10.61
CA GLU A 157 -0.60 8.88 -10.44
C GLU A 157 -2.06 9.33 -10.25
N ALA A 158 -2.39 10.09 -9.21
CA ALA A 158 -3.71 10.69 -9.07
C ALA A 158 -3.57 12.05 -8.40
N ASP A 159 -4.11 13.11 -9.01
CA ASP A 159 -3.86 14.49 -8.57
C ASP A 159 -4.70 14.93 -7.35
N GLY A 160 -5.25 13.95 -6.63
CA GLY A 160 -6.04 14.14 -5.42
C GLY A 160 -7.43 14.72 -5.68
N PHE A 161 -8.13 15.02 -4.60
CA PHE A 161 -9.30 15.89 -4.65
C PHE A 161 -8.89 17.29 -4.22
N ARG A 162 -9.59 18.32 -4.72
CA ARG A 162 -9.54 19.69 -4.22
C ARG A 162 -10.95 20.09 -3.82
N CYS A 163 -11.20 20.22 -2.53
CA CYS A 163 -12.53 20.52 -1.98
C CYS A 163 -12.60 21.91 -1.33
N GLN A 164 -13.76 22.57 -1.39
CA GLN A 164 -13.98 23.88 -0.75
C GLN A 164 -13.98 23.81 0.78
N ALA A 165 -14.26 22.63 1.34
CA ALA A 165 -14.00 22.28 2.73
C ALA A 165 -13.24 20.94 2.73
N PRO A 166 -12.26 20.72 3.63
CA PRO A 166 -11.49 19.48 3.64
C PRO A 166 -12.41 18.29 3.92
N ALA A 167 -12.52 17.39 2.94
CA ALA A 167 -13.21 16.12 3.14
C ALA A 167 -12.42 15.30 4.18
N ALA A 168 -13.10 14.80 5.22
CA ALA A 168 -12.47 14.02 6.27
C ALA A 168 -11.73 12.80 5.67
N GLY A 169 -10.41 12.76 5.81
CA GLY A 169 -9.55 11.71 5.26
C GLY A 169 -8.99 11.96 3.85
N GLY A 170 -9.15 13.15 3.28
CA GLY A 170 -8.64 13.50 1.95
C GLY A 170 -7.14 13.84 1.90
N ALA A 171 -6.52 13.56 0.75
CA ALA A 171 -5.24 14.15 0.33
C ALA A 171 -5.49 15.24 -0.72
N ASP A 172 -4.99 16.45 -0.45
CA ASP A 172 -4.98 17.60 -1.36
C ASP A 172 -3.68 17.58 -2.19
N GLY A 173 -3.79 17.13 -3.45
CA GLY A 173 -2.71 17.16 -4.44
C GLY A 173 -2.14 15.79 -4.85
N PRO A 174 -1.03 15.77 -5.60
CA PRO A 174 -0.56 14.59 -6.32
C PRO A 174 -0.17 13.44 -5.40
N VAL A 175 -0.89 12.33 -5.55
CA VAL A 175 -0.58 10.99 -5.05
C VAL A 175 0.11 10.21 -6.15
N VAL A 176 1.41 9.97 -5.99
CA VAL A 176 2.21 9.09 -6.85
C VAL A 176 2.53 7.82 -6.06
N ALA A 177 1.81 6.74 -6.34
CA ALA A 177 2.06 5.41 -5.81
C ALA A 177 2.69 4.54 -6.90
N LYS A 178 3.96 4.17 -6.75
CA LYS A 178 4.65 3.25 -7.66
C LYS A 178 4.96 1.95 -6.91
N MET A 179 4.51 0.81 -7.42
CA MET A 179 4.90 -0.49 -6.88
C MET A 179 5.50 -1.39 -7.95
N GLU A 180 6.66 -1.93 -7.65
CA GLU A 180 7.43 -2.79 -8.53
C GLU A 180 7.38 -4.22 -8.00
N MET A 181 7.02 -5.15 -8.86
CA MET A 181 6.98 -6.59 -8.64
C MET A 181 7.88 -7.27 -9.66
N LEU A 182 9.19 -7.29 -9.43
CA LEU A 182 10.04 -8.03 -10.35
C LEU A 182 9.71 -9.52 -10.31
N ARG A 183 9.37 -10.04 -11.50
CA ARG A 183 9.11 -11.44 -11.75
C ARG A 183 10.03 -11.93 -12.86
N ALA A 184 11.26 -12.23 -12.47
CA ALA A 184 12.19 -13.06 -13.21
C ALA A 184 13.10 -13.77 -12.19
N THR A 185 13.24 -15.09 -12.30
CA THR A 185 14.22 -15.92 -11.58
C THR A 185 14.35 -15.72 -10.06
N GLY A 186 13.50 -16.41 -9.29
CA GLY A 186 13.76 -16.79 -7.89
C GLY A 186 13.56 -15.72 -6.80
N GLU A 187 14.01 -14.49 -7.03
CA GLU A 187 14.04 -13.44 -5.99
C GLU A 187 12.84 -12.50 -6.11
N HIS A 188 11.77 -12.84 -5.39
CA HIS A 188 10.56 -12.01 -5.32
C HIS A 188 10.74 -10.85 -4.34
N TYR A 189 11.21 -9.70 -4.84
CA TYR A 189 11.07 -8.44 -4.10
C TYR A 189 9.77 -7.72 -4.46
N LYS A 190 9.20 -7.04 -3.46
CA LYS A 190 8.09 -6.09 -3.63
C LYS A 190 8.52 -4.75 -3.08
N THR A 191 8.54 -3.71 -3.91
CA THR A 191 8.68 -2.34 -3.42
C THR A 191 7.40 -1.56 -3.69
N LEU A 192 7.00 -0.72 -2.74
CA LEU A 192 5.90 0.24 -2.88
C LEU A 192 6.42 1.60 -2.42
N ASN A 193 6.40 2.58 -3.31
CA ASN A 193 6.79 3.95 -3.05
C ASN A 193 5.56 4.84 -3.25
N LEU A 194 4.94 5.27 -2.15
CA LEU A 194 3.83 6.20 -2.11
C LEU A 194 4.37 7.59 -1.75
N LYS A 195 4.11 8.59 -2.58
CA LYS A 195 4.41 10.00 -2.31
C LYS A 195 3.13 10.81 -2.51
N THR A 196 2.82 11.70 -1.59
CA THR A 196 1.61 12.53 -1.65
C THR A 196 1.92 14.01 -1.40
N GLY A 197 1.03 14.87 -1.88
CA GLY A 197 1.00 16.31 -1.57
C GLY A 197 0.54 16.59 -0.14
N ALA A 198 -0.28 17.62 0.03
CA ALA A 198 -0.87 17.90 1.33
C ALA A 198 -1.89 16.80 1.69
N PHE A 199 -2.06 16.52 2.98
CA PHE A 199 -2.98 15.47 3.42
C PHE A 199 -3.56 15.74 4.81
N LEU A 200 -4.70 15.09 5.09
CA LEU A 200 -5.33 15.00 6.40
C LEU A 200 -5.79 13.56 6.64
N LEU A 201 -5.12 12.84 7.54
CA LEU A 201 -5.37 11.44 7.86
C LEU A 201 -5.41 11.25 9.39
N GLY A 202 -6.53 10.75 9.91
CA GLY A 202 -6.63 10.36 11.34
C GLY A 202 -6.40 11.48 12.36
N GLY A 203 -6.61 12.75 11.98
CA GLY A 203 -6.32 13.92 12.84
C GLY A 203 -4.92 14.51 12.67
N VAL A 204 -4.04 13.84 11.92
CA VAL A 204 -2.72 14.36 11.52
C VAL A 204 -2.82 14.94 10.11
N SER A 205 -2.28 16.14 9.90
CA SER A 205 -2.11 16.73 8.56
C SER A 205 -0.65 17.01 8.25
N GLY A 206 -0.33 17.18 6.97
CA GLY A 206 1.03 17.54 6.52
C GLY A 206 1.03 18.13 5.11
N LYS A 207 2.16 18.71 4.69
CA LYS A 207 2.34 19.28 3.34
C LYS A 207 2.85 18.28 2.31
N ARG A 208 3.56 17.24 2.77
CA ARG A 208 4.02 16.11 1.96
C ARG A 208 4.09 14.87 2.85
N PHE A 209 3.78 13.72 2.28
CA PHE A 209 4.05 12.42 2.89
C PHE A 209 4.78 11.55 1.86
N ALA A 210 5.74 10.75 2.32
CA ALA A 210 6.42 9.75 1.54
C ALA A 210 6.55 8.47 2.35
N LEU A 211 6.14 7.34 1.78
CA LEU A 211 6.27 6.00 2.33
C LEU A 211 6.97 5.14 1.28
N ALA A 212 8.16 4.66 1.62
CA ALA A 212 8.82 3.58 0.90
C ALA A 212 8.67 2.29 1.73
N TYR A 213 8.23 1.24 1.06
CA TYR A 213 8.09 -0.11 1.57
C TYR A 213 8.91 -1.03 0.66
N GLY A 214 9.68 -1.94 1.25
CA GLY A 214 10.39 -3.01 0.56
C GLY A 214 10.17 -4.32 1.30
N LEU A 215 10.00 -5.42 0.57
CA LEU A 215 10.00 -6.78 1.10
C LEU A 215 10.98 -7.61 0.26
N GLU A 216 12.02 -8.14 0.89
CA GLU A 216 13.13 -8.84 0.26
C GLU A 216 13.38 -10.21 0.93
N PRO A 217 13.80 -11.25 0.19
CA PRO A 217 14.25 -12.50 0.79
C PRO A 217 15.53 -12.28 1.62
N GLU A 218 15.59 -12.90 2.79
CA GLU A 218 16.83 -12.95 3.57
C GLU A 218 17.86 -13.80 2.81
N LYS A 219 19.11 -13.35 2.80
CA LYS A 219 20.20 -14.13 2.22
C LYS A 219 20.34 -15.44 3.02
N PRO A 220 20.42 -16.60 2.36
CA PRO A 220 20.59 -17.86 3.07
C PRO A 220 21.87 -17.81 3.92
N LYS A 221 21.73 -18.06 5.21
CA LYS A 221 22.90 -18.32 6.07
C LYS A 221 23.61 -19.56 5.49
N ALA A 222 24.94 -19.54 5.49
CA ALA A 222 25.72 -20.69 5.03
C ALA A 222 25.28 -21.94 5.82
N LYS A 223 24.90 -23.01 5.12
CA LYS A 223 24.40 -24.22 5.77
C LYS A 223 25.54 -24.94 6.49
N ASP A 224 25.35 -25.20 7.76
CA ASP A 224 26.03 -26.34 8.40
C ASP A 224 25.46 -27.63 7.80
N GLU A 225 26.35 -28.50 7.32
CA GLU A 225 25.97 -29.76 6.68
C GLU A 225 25.36 -30.74 7.70
N GLY A 226 24.04 -31.00 7.61
CA GLY A 226 23.43 -32.09 8.38
C GLY A 226 21.91 -32.02 8.62
N ALA A 227 21.29 -30.84 8.51
CA ALA A 227 19.86 -30.68 8.78
C ALA A 227 19.01 -30.73 7.49
N GLY A 228 18.34 -31.87 7.26
CA GLY A 228 17.29 -31.98 6.25
C GLY A 228 16.02 -31.25 6.69
N VAL A 229 15.94 -29.94 6.44
CA VAL A 229 14.75 -29.12 6.64
C VAL A 229 14.47 -28.37 5.34
N LEU A 230 13.19 -28.23 4.97
CA LEU A 230 12.77 -27.37 3.86
C LEU A 230 13.25 -25.94 4.14
N ASP A 231 13.92 -25.30 3.18
CA ASP A 231 14.43 -23.94 3.34
C ASP A 231 13.26 -22.95 3.44
N ASP A 232 12.85 -22.66 4.67
CA ASP A 232 11.79 -21.73 5.01
C ASP A 232 12.27 -20.30 4.71
N VAL A 233 11.90 -19.76 3.53
CA VAL A 233 12.43 -18.49 3.02
C VAL A 233 11.94 -17.33 3.88
N ARG A 234 12.77 -16.92 4.83
CA ARG A 234 12.55 -15.72 5.65
C ARG A 234 12.74 -14.46 4.83
N ARG A 235 12.08 -13.38 5.26
CA ARG A 235 12.08 -12.10 4.56
C ARG A 235 12.28 -10.94 5.52
N THR A 236 12.93 -9.91 4.99
CA THR A 236 13.04 -8.60 5.60
C THR A 236 12.05 -7.67 4.93
N GLU A 237 11.15 -7.11 5.71
CA GLU A 237 10.38 -5.92 5.36
C GLU A 237 11.14 -4.68 5.81
N THR A 238 11.18 -3.63 5.00
CA THR A 238 11.77 -2.33 5.31
C THR A 238 10.74 -1.26 5.03
N VAL A 239 10.51 -0.37 6.00
CA VAL A 239 9.56 0.73 5.92
C VAL A 239 10.28 2.03 6.25
N THR A 240 10.33 2.95 5.28
CA THR A 240 10.77 4.33 5.46
C THR A 240 9.59 5.28 5.27
N LEU A 241 9.32 6.11 6.26
CA LEU A 241 8.26 7.11 6.27
C LEU A 241 8.87 8.51 6.46
N GLU A 242 8.41 9.50 5.70
CA GLU A 242 8.76 10.91 5.85
C GLU A 242 7.48 11.76 5.74
N ILE A 243 7.30 12.69 6.66
CA ILE A 243 6.19 13.65 6.66
C ILE A 243 6.78 15.05 6.84
N MET A 244 6.49 15.95 5.89
CA MET A 244 6.92 17.35 5.94
C MET A 244 5.81 18.24 6.48
N ASN A 245 6.18 19.11 7.42
CA ASN A 245 5.28 19.89 8.25
C ASN A 245 4.10 19.10 8.86
N PRO A 246 4.34 18.00 9.60
CA PRO A 246 3.28 17.32 10.32
C PRO A 246 2.64 18.26 11.33
N THR A 247 1.31 18.28 11.36
CA THR A 247 0.51 18.99 12.35
C THR A 247 -0.42 18.00 13.03
N SER A 248 -0.33 17.92 14.35
CA SER A 248 -1.20 17.09 15.19
C SER A 248 -1.57 17.89 16.43
N GLU A 249 -2.82 17.81 16.88
CA GLU A 249 -3.32 18.47 18.11
C GLU A 249 -2.98 19.98 18.20
N GLY A 250 -2.98 20.67 17.04
CA GLY A 250 -2.66 22.09 16.94
C GLY A 250 -1.17 22.44 16.93
N SER A 251 -0.27 21.46 17.10
CA SER A 251 1.18 21.65 17.02
C SER A 251 1.73 21.24 15.66
N THR A 252 2.38 22.19 14.97
CA THR A 252 3.10 21.95 13.72
C THR A 252 4.60 21.75 13.98
N TRP A 253 5.18 20.76 13.31
CA TRP A 253 6.61 20.42 13.32
C TRP A 253 7.25 20.75 11.96
N ASP A 254 8.56 20.60 11.82
CA ASP A 254 9.23 20.76 10.51
C ASP A 254 9.18 19.46 9.71
N ARG A 255 9.53 18.35 10.36
CA ARG A 255 9.65 17.03 9.75
C ARG A 255 9.44 15.93 10.77
N PHE A 256 8.72 14.88 10.38
CA PHE A 256 8.81 13.56 10.99
C PHE A 256 9.44 12.61 9.98
N ALA A 257 10.34 11.73 10.41
CA ALA A 257 10.87 10.66 9.58
C ALA A 257 11.06 9.39 10.41
N MET A 258 10.95 8.23 9.78
CA MET A 258 11.14 6.93 10.42
C MET A 258 11.72 5.95 9.40
N THR A 259 12.71 5.15 9.79
CA THR A 259 13.09 3.93 9.08
C THR A 259 13.05 2.76 10.05
N SER A 260 12.36 1.69 9.66
CA SER A 260 12.23 0.47 10.45
C SER A 260 12.34 -0.77 9.57
N ARG A 261 12.82 -1.87 10.13
CA ARG A 261 12.99 -3.17 9.46
C ARG A 261 12.34 -4.27 10.29
N LEU A 262 11.55 -5.13 9.65
CA LEU A 262 10.97 -6.33 10.28
C LEU A 262 11.59 -7.55 9.62
N THR A 263 12.38 -8.31 10.38
CA THR A 263 13.14 -9.48 9.91
C THR A 263 12.57 -10.77 10.51
N GLY A 264 12.87 -11.92 9.92
CA GLY A 264 12.34 -13.21 10.33
C GLY A 264 10.95 -13.56 9.78
N ILE A 265 10.42 -12.78 8.82
CA ILE A 265 9.05 -12.95 8.31
C ILE A 265 8.93 -14.28 7.55
N SER A 266 8.13 -15.22 8.08
CA SER A 266 7.86 -16.53 7.48
C SER A 266 6.74 -16.48 6.42
N ASP A 267 6.72 -17.48 5.52
CA ASP A 267 5.59 -17.65 4.59
C ASP A 267 4.25 -17.92 5.30
N GLU A 268 4.28 -18.59 6.45
CA GLU A 268 3.09 -18.83 7.27
C GLU A 268 2.54 -17.53 7.90
N LEU A 269 3.41 -16.65 8.42
CA LEU A 269 2.99 -15.34 8.91
C LEU A 269 2.35 -14.52 7.79
N LEU A 270 2.98 -14.44 6.61
CA LEU A 270 2.41 -13.77 5.44
C LEU A 270 1.07 -14.38 5.03
N ARG A 271 0.91 -15.72 5.10
CA ARG A 271 -0.34 -16.41 4.78
C ARG A 271 -1.46 -16.04 5.75
N ARG A 272 -1.18 -15.99 7.06
CA ARG A 272 -2.14 -15.56 8.10
C ARG A 272 -2.53 -14.08 7.93
N MET A 273 -1.55 -13.21 7.69
CA MET A 273 -1.77 -11.76 7.55
C MET A 273 -2.56 -11.37 6.29
N ARG A 274 -2.58 -12.17 5.21
CA ARG A 274 -3.41 -11.89 4.01
C ARG A 274 -4.90 -11.74 4.30
N VAL A 275 -5.43 -12.48 5.27
CA VAL A 275 -6.86 -12.40 5.67
C VAL A 275 -7.17 -11.01 6.25
N VAL A 276 -6.19 -10.44 6.95
CA VAL A 276 -6.23 -9.10 7.56
C VAL A 276 -6.14 -8.01 6.48
N SER A 277 -5.25 -8.19 5.49
CA SER A 277 -5.13 -7.27 4.36
C SER A 277 -6.44 -7.14 3.57
N ALA A 278 -7.14 -8.25 3.34
CA ALA A 278 -8.42 -8.26 2.63
C ALA A 278 -9.54 -7.56 3.43
N GLY A 279 -9.66 -7.84 4.74
CA GLY A 279 -10.70 -7.23 5.59
C GLY A 279 -10.55 -5.72 5.73
N ALA A 280 -9.31 -5.21 5.86
CA ALA A 280 -9.05 -3.77 5.96
C ALA A 280 -9.51 -3.00 4.70
N VAL A 281 -9.36 -3.59 3.51
CA VAL A 281 -9.77 -2.97 2.22
C VAL A 281 -11.28 -3.02 2.01
N LEU A 282 -11.97 -4.04 2.53
CA LEU A 282 -13.38 -4.32 2.23
C LEU A 282 -14.41 -3.68 3.19
N GLY A 283 -13.97 -2.78 4.08
CA GLY A 283 -14.85 -2.00 4.95
C GLY A 283 -14.66 -2.20 6.45
N GLY A 284 -13.58 -2.85 6.87
CA GLY A 284 -13.19 -2.99 8.27
C GLY A 284 -12.95 -4.44 8.68
N LEU A 285 -12.08 -4.63 9.66
CA LEU A 285 -11.81 -5.93 10.26
C LEU A 285 -12.82 -6.24 11.35
N THR A 286 -13.25 -7.51 11.43
CA THR A 286 -13.96 -7.98 12.62
C THR A 286 -12.98 -8.13 13.79
N GLU A 287 -13.49 -8.03 15.02
CA GLU A 287 -12.71 -8.26 16.24
C GLU A 287 -12.02 -9.62 16.23
N ALA A 288 -12.69 -10.67 15.72
CA ALA A 288 -12.11 -11.99 15.55
C ALA A 288 -10.96 -12.03 14.52
N GLN A 289 -11.04 -11.26 13.43
CA GLN A 289 -9.95 -11.15 12.45
C GLN A 289 -8.75 -10.38 13.02
N LEU A 290 -8.99 -9.35 13.83
CA LEU A 290 -7.94 -8.64 14.57
C LEU A 290 -7.26 -9.57 15.58
N LEU A 291 -8.03 -10.32 16.38
CA LEU A 291 -7.49 -11.26 17.36
C LEU A 291 -6.56 -12.30 16.69
N VAL A 292 -7.01 -12.91 15.58
CA VAL A 292 -6.20 -13.88 14.82
C VAL A 292 -4.92 -13.23 14.24
N ALA A 293 -4.99 -11.97 13.82
CA ALA A 293 -3.80 -11.22 13.39
C ALA A 293 -2.80 -11.03 14.53
N PHE A 294 -3.27 -10.58 15.70
CA PHE A 294 -2.44 -10.36 16.88
C PHE A 294 -1.81 -11.66 17.38
N SER A 295 -2.58 -12.75 17.50
CA SER A 295 -2.02 -14.05 17.90
C SER A 295 -0.99 -14.59 16.89
N ALA A 296 -1.18 -14.35 15.58
CA ALA A 296 -0.19 -14.75 14.58
C ALA A 296 1.11 -13.94 14.68
N LEU A 297 1.03 -12.65 14.98
CA LEU A 297 2.19 -11.78 15.23
C LEU A 297 2.88 -12.13 16.55
N GLU A 298 2.12 -12.44 17.60
CA GLU A 298 2.63 -12.87 18.91
C GLU A 298 3.37 -14.21 18.81
N ASP A 299 2.78 -15.24 18.19
CA ASP A 299 3.45 -16.51 17.91
C ASP A 299 4.77 -16.27 17.15
N ALA A 300 4.74 -15.45 16.09
CA ALA A 300 5.91 -15.20 15.26
C ALA A 300 7.03 -14.45 16.01
N PHE A 301 6.66 -13.50 16.87
CA PHE A 301 7.58 -12.74 17.73
C PHE A 301 8.20 -13.60 18.83
N MET A 302 7.38 -14.37 19.54
CA MET A 302 7.80 -15.15 20.71
C MET A 302 8.51 -16.46 20.33
N ARG A 303 8.26 -17.01 19.12
CA ARG A 303 8.70 -18.38 18.75
C ARG A 303 9.44 -18.45 17.41
N ASP A 304 8.99 -17.74 16.39
CA ASP A 304 9.54 -17.86 15.04
C ASP A 304 10.71 -16.90 14.75
N GLY A 305 11.15 -16.13 15.74
CA GLY A 305 12.30 -15.23 15.62
C GLY A 305 12.02 -13.95 14.84
N LEU A 306 10.76 -13.49 14.79
CA LEU A 306 10.40 -12.20 14.21
C LEU A 306 11.02 -11.06 15.05
N VAL A 307 11.74 -10.15 14.39
CA VAL A 307 12.46 -9.03 15.04
C VAL A 307 12.12 -7.74 14.33
N TRP A 308 11.70 -6.72 15.09
CA TRP A 308 11.49 -5.36 14.59
C TRP A 308 12.63 -4.46 15.05
N GLU A 309 13.31 -3.82 14.11
CA GLU A 309 14.37 -2.84 14.35
C GLU A 309 13.87 -1.46 13.91
N LEU A 310 14.00 -0.47 14.79
CA LEU A 310 13.80 0.94 14.50
C LEU A 310 15.18 1.57 14.30
N ASP A 311 15.60 1.72 13.04
CA ASP A 311 16.92 2.24 12.69
C ASP A 311 17.05 3.71 13.13
N GLU A 312 16.04 4.53 12.83
CA GLU A 312 15.86 5.89 13.37
C GLU A 312 14.39 6.29 13.21
N ALA A 313 13.77 6.83 14.26
CA ALA A 313 12.67 7.78 14.17
C ALA A 313 13.19 9.17 14.58
N LEU A 314 12.79 10.19 13.85
CA LEU A 314 13.23 11.58 14.01
C LEU A 314 12.04 12.52 13.95
N LEU A 315 11.97 13.44 14.91
CA LEU A 315 11.00 14.54 14.94
C LEU A 315 11.77 15.86 15.06
N ALA A 316 11.69 16.69 14.02
CA ALA A 316 12.42 17.96 13.94
C ALA A 316 11.50 19.18 14.04
N ARG A 317 12.02 20.22 14.69
CA ARG A 317 11.39 21.52 14.84
C ARG A 317 12.41 22.59 15.21
N ASP A 318 12.29 23.77 14.60
CA ASP A 318 13.06 24.98 14.94
C ASP A 318 14.58 24.71 14.92
N GLY A 319 15.04 23.95 13.92
CA GLY A 319 16.45 23.54 13.74
C GLY A 319 16.94 22.41 14.66
N ASN A 320 16.13 21.98 15.62
CA ASN A 320 16.42 20.89 16.55
C ASN A 320 15.76 19.58 16.10
N ALA A 321 16.29 18.43 16.55
CA ALA A 321 15.74 17.11 16.21
C ALA A 321 15.82 16.13 17.37
N ALA A 322 14.65 15.69 17.85
CA ALA A 322 14.50 14.54 18.73
C ALA A 322 14.64 13.25 17.92
N ARG A 323 15.21 12.21 18.53
CA ARG A 323 15.48 10.90 17.92
C ARG A 323 15.10 9.75 18.82
N MET A 324 14.71 8.63 18.21
CA MET A 324 14.51 7.34 18.86
C MET A 324 15.04 6.24 17.94
N ALA A 325 15.78 5.28 18.48
CA ALA A 325 16.23 4.09 17.77
C ALA A 325 16.17 2.87 18.70
N GLY A 326 16.12 1.65 18.18
CA GLY A 326 16.09 0.45 19.01
C GLY A 326 15.57 -0.79 18.31
N ARG A 327 15.17 -1.78 19.11
CA ARG A 327 14.82 -3.12 18.63
C ARG A 327 13.85 -3.81 19.58
N LEU A 328 12.77 -4.36 19.01
CA LEU A 328 11.95 -5.40 19.64
C LEU A 328 12.41 -6.77 19.13
N ALA A 329 12.77 -7.64 20.06
CA ALA A 329 13.08 -9.04 19.82
C ALA A 329 12.81 -9.79 21.12
N TYR A 330 12.03 -10.87 21.06
CA TYR A 330 11.88 -11.75 22.21
C TYR A 330 13.22 -12.44 22.53
N VAL A 331 13.72 -12.20 23.73
CA VAL A 331 14.87 -12.89 24.30
C VAL A 331 14.38 -13.61 25.55
N GLY A 332 14.49 -14.94 25.53
CA GLY A 332 14.15 -15.79 26.67
C GLY A 332 14.94 -15.41 27.92
N PRO A 333 14.47 -15.81 29.12
CA PRO A 333 15.01 -15.31 30.37
C PRO A 333 16.45 -15.81 30.57
N GLU A 334 17.38 -14.88 30.85
CA GLU A 334 18.82 -15.18 30.98
C GLU A 334 19.13 -16.19 32.10
N ARG A 335 18.23 -16.33 33.08
CA ARG A 335 18.32 -17.27 34.20
C ARG A 335 16.92 -17.65 34.70
N PRO A 336 16.74 -18.80 35.38
CA PRO A 336 15.47 -19.17 36.00
C PRO A 336 14.95 -18.07 36.94
N GLY A 337 13.71 -17.62 36.72
CA GLY A 337 13.08 -16.56 37.51
C GLY A 337 13.42 -15.12 37.11
N ALA A 338 14.14 -14.90 36.01
CA ALA A 338 14.20 -13.58 35.36
C ALA A 338 13.03 -13.41 34.38
N ALA A 339 12.58 -12.17 34.19
CA ALA A 339 11.63 -11.82 33.12
C ALA A 339 12.32 -11.90 31.74
N PRO A 340 11.68 -12.47 30.70
CA PRO A 340 12.12 -12.32 29.32
C PRO A 340 12.20 -10.86 28.88
N THR A 341 13.20 -10.53 28.07
CA THR A 341 13.35 -9.20 27.45
C THR A 341 12.59 -9.16 26.13
N LEU A 342 11.84 -8.09 25.89
CA LEU A 342 11.07 -7.84 24.67
C LEU A 342 11.77 -6.86 23.73
N GLY A 343 12.63 -5.99 24.25
CA GLY A 343 13.41 -5.06 23.43
C GLY A 343 14.10 -3.96 24.20
N ARG A 344 14.88 -3.15 23.47
CA ARG A 344 15.59 -1.98 24.01
C ARG A 344 15.53 -0.82 23.02
N PHE A 345 15.45 0.40 23.55
CA PHE A 345 15.47 1.63 22.75
C PHE A 345 16.34 2.69 23.41
N THR A 346 16.80 3.64 22.60
CA THR A 346 17.40 4.88 23.06
C THR A 346 16.61 6.04 22.49
N ILE A 347 16.23 6.97 23.37
CA ILE A 347 15.58 8.24 23.03
C ILE A 347 16.57 9.37 23.34
N SER A 348 16.64 10.37 22.47
CA SER A 348 17.45 11.58 22.65
C SER A 348 16.64 12.79 22.20
N VAL A 349 16.46 13.77 23.10
CA VAL A 349 15.67 14.98 22.86
C VAL A 349 16.52 16.21 23.20
N PRO A 350 16.76 17.15 22.26
CA PRO A 350 17.45 18.40 22.56
C PRO A 350 16.75 19.17 23.69
N ASP A 351 17.53 19.75 24.62
CA ASP A 351 16.99 20.52 25.75
C ASP A 351 16.06 21.67 25.30
N ALA A 352 16.40 22.31 24.19
CA ALA A 352 15.60 23.37 23.56
C ALA A 352 14.21 22.91 23.06
N MET A 353 13.96 21.60 22.94
CA MET A 353 12.66 21.05 22.52
C MET A 353 11.76 20.66 23.70
N LEU A 354 12.27 20.61 24.93
CA LEU A 354 11.51 20.26 26.13
C LEU A 354 11.11 21.51 26.93
N GLY A 355 9.87 21.51 27.43
CA GLY A 355 9.43 22.54 28.37
C GLY A 355 9.94 22.24 29.78
N GLU A 356 10.26 23.28 30.56
CA GLU A 356 10.82 23.18 31.92
C GLU A 356 10.06 22.22 32.87
N LYS A 357 8.74 22.10 32.73
CA LYS A 357 7.94 21.11 33.47
C LYS A 357 8.42 19.67 33.21
N TRP A 358 8.54 19.29 31.94
CA TRP A 358 8.97 17.96 31.52
C TRP A 358 10.41 17.66 31.92
N LYS A 359 11.31 18.67 31.82
CA LYS A 359 12.69 18.57 32.32
C LYS A 359 12.72 18.25 33.82
N THR A 360 11.89 18.95 34.60
CA THR A 360 11.79 18.76 36.05
C THR A 360 11.25 17.39 36.41
N GLU A 361 10.19 16.94 35.73
CA GLU A 361 9.55 15.64 35.96
C GLU A 361 10.50 14.49 35.59
N ALA A 362 11.10 14.52 34.39
CA ALA A 362 11.98 13.47 33.90
C ALA A 362 13.31 13.37 34.66
N ALA A 363 13.79 14.47 35.26
CA ALA A 363 14.93 14.47 36.16
C ALA A 363 14.58 13.92 37.56
N ALA A 364 13.35 14.12 38.02
CA ALA A 364 12.90 13.72 39.35
C ALA A 364 12.58 12.22 39.43
N ASP A 365 12.03 11.63 38.37
CA ASP A 365 11.77 10.18 38.28
C ASP A 365 12.94 9.38 37.67
N GLY A 366 13.95 10.06 37.12
CA GLY A 366 15.13 9.44 36.51
C GLY A 366 14.89 8.86 35.10
N SER A 367 13.67 9.00 34.56
CA SER A 367 13.30 8.50 33.23
C SER A 367 14.14 9.08 32.11
N MET A 368 14.73 10.27 32.29
CA MET A 368 15.72 10.86 31.39
C MET A 368 16.92 11.44 32.16
N ARG A 369 18.09 11.46 31.53
CA ARG A 369 19.32 12.08 32.04
C ARG A 369 19.78 13.15 31.05
N LEU A 370 20.23 14.31 31.53
CA LEU A 370 20.80 15.36 30.67
C LEU A 370 22.28 15.05 30.38
N GLU A 371 22.60 14.85 29.10
CA GLU A 371 23.94 14.57 28.59
C GLU A 371 24.32 15.62 27.53
N GLY A 372 25.12 16.62 27.94
CA GLY A 372 25.36 17.81 27.13
C GLY A 372 24.05 18.60 26.95
N ASP A 373 23.71 18.92 25.70
CA ASP A 373 22.48 19.65 25.34
C ASP A 373 21.28 18.72 25.06
N PHE A 374 21.34 17.43 25.44
CA PHE A 374 20.33 16.42 25.12
C PHE A 374 19.84 15.67 26.35
N TRP A 375 18.53 15.53 26.49
CA TRP A 375 17.90 14.59 27.41
C TRP A 375 17.87 13.20 26.77
N VAL A 376 18.52 12.23 27.42
CA VAL A 376 18.69 10.86 26.92
C VAL A 376 17.97 9.87 27.83
N SER A 377 17.37 8.85 27.22
CA SER A 377 16.78 7.72 27.94
C SER A 377 17.10 6.40 27.24
N SER A 378 17.65 5.44 27.99
CA SER A 378 17.76 4.04 27.58
C SER A 378 16.57 3.27 28.14
N LEU A 379 15.66 2.85 27.26
CA LEU A 379 14.49 2.04 27.60
C LEU A 379 14.81 0.55 27.42
N GLU A 380 14.40 -0.27 28.37
CA GLU A 380 14.35 -1.72 28.27
C GLU A 380 12.92 -2.20 28.58
N LEU A 381 12.37 -3.01 27.67
CA LEU A 381 11.06 -3.61 27.80
C LEU A 381 11.24 -5.07 28.18
N THR A 382 10.60 -5.51 29.26
CA THR A 382 10.47 -6.93 29.62
C THR A 382 9.00 -7.33 29.56
N THR A 383 8.68 -8.60 29.79
CA THR A 383 7.29 -9.06 29.95
C THR A 383 6.59 -8.52 31.20
N GLU A 384 7.34 -7.93 32.13
CA GLU A 384 6.84 -7.50 33.45
C GLU A 384 6.94 -5.99 33.65
N HIS A 385 7.93 -5.32 33.06
CA HIS A 385 8.27 -3.93 33.35
C HIS A 385 8.72 -3.14 32.12
N LEU A 386 8.45 -1.84 32.15
CA LEU A 386 9.20 -0.84 31.38
C LEU A 386 10.27 -0.23 32.30
N ILE A 387 11.53 -0.40 31.95
CA ILE A 387 12.69 0.16 32.65
C ILE A 387 13.25 1.30 31.80
N ALA A 388 13.52 2.45 32.41
CA ALA A 388 14.24 3.56 31.77
C ALA A 388 15.41 3.95 32.66
N ASN A 389 16.63 3.98 32.10
CA ASN A 389 17.82 4.42 32.85
C ASN A 389 17.95 3.74 34.23
N ASP A 390 17.77 2.41 34.27
CA ASP A 390 17.80 1.58 35.47
C ASP A 390 16.63 1.78 36.47
N VAL A 391 15.63 2.59 36.14
CA VAL A 391 14.41 2.85 36.95
C VAL A 391 13.17 2.20 36.33
N VAL A 392 12.37 1.50 37.14
CA VAL A 392 11.07 0.93 36.69
C VAL A 392 10.02 2.04 36.62
N ILE A 393 9.43 2.27 35.44
CA ILE A 393 8.37 3.27 35.23
C ILE A 393 6.97 2.67 35.33
N ILE A 394 6.74 1.46 34.80
CA ILE A 394 5.41 0.85 34.66
C ILE A 394 5.44 -0.64 35.07
N PHE A 395 4.35 -1.07 35.73
CA PHE A 395 3.97 -2.44 36.07
C PHE A 395 2.73 -2.86 35.25
#